data_AF-A0A9D4QX97-F1
#
_entry.id   AF-A0A9D4QX97-F1
#
_cell.length_a   1.000
_cell.length_b   1.000
_cell.length_c   1.000
_cell.angle_alpha   90.00
_cell.angle_beta   90.00
_cell.angle_gamma   90.00
#
_symmetry.space_group_name_H-M   'P 1'
#
loop_
_entity.id
_entity.type
_entity.pdbx_description
1 polymer ?
#
loop_
_entity_poly.entity_id
_entity_poly.type
_entity_poly.pdbx_seq_one_letter_code
_entity_poly.pdbx_strand_id
1 'polypeptide(L)'
;MLCDVLTGAAGTCIGQRPFQSHLKPYWDSGLREYHKQMRYFRSQWCRAARPRNKTNTEYMSYKTAKRDFRRAHRKAANGHRMQLNREIDESAEMNTNDFWKQVNARRMAYKCNKSTSGIKFGEIVHRDQKSITEQWGFYFERLYSPSNSEHFDDKWRDHVSQSCATA
;
A
#
# COMPACT_ATOMS: atom_id res chain seq x y z
N MET A 1 -26.33 -10.23 13.53
CA MET A 1 -26.72 -9.96 12.13
C MET A 1 -25.71 -9.05 11.43
N LEU A 2 -25.71 -7.71 11.63
CA LEU A 2 -24.76 -6.83 10.90
C LEU A 2 -23.27 -7.07 11.26
N CYS A 3 -22.97 -7.29 12.55
CA CYS A 3 -21.61 -7.57 13.01
C CYS A 3 -21.05 -8.88 12.42
N ASP A 4 -21.89 -9.90 12.25
CA ASP A 4 -21.47 -11.21 11.74
C ASP A 4 -21.16 -11.13 10.24
N VAL A 5 -21.96 -10.38 9.49
CA VAL A 5 -21.73 -10.10 8.06
C VAL A 5 -20.42 -9.30 7.87
N LEU A 6 -20.19 -8.28 8.69
CA LEU A 6 -18.95 -7.49 8.63
C LEU A 6 -17.72 -8.30 9.04
N THR A 7 -17.86 -9.19 10.03
CA THR A 7 -16.75 -10.04 10.49
C THR A 7 -16.45 -11.14 9.47
N GLY A 8 -17.47 -11.72 8.84
CA GLY A 8 -17.33 -12.68 7.74
C GLY A 8 -16.64 -12.06 6.53
N ALA A 9 -17.09 -10.88 6.09
CA ALA A 9 -16.47 -10.14 4.99
C ALA A 9 -15.03 -9.71 5.30
N ALA A 10 -14.75 -9.30 6.54
CA ALA A 10 -13.39 -8.99 6.96
C ALA A 10 -12.48 -10.23 6.95
N GLY A 11 -13.01 -11.40 7.32
CA GLY A 11 -12.29 -12.68 7.28
C GLY A 11 -11.88 -13.11 5.86
N THR A 12 -12.73 -12.83 4.87
CA THR A 12 -12.45 -13.15 3.45
C THR A 12 -11.58 -12.10 2.76
N CYS A 13 -11.71 -10.82 3.12
CA CYS A 13 -11.04 -9.73 2.42
C CYS A 13 -9.68 -9.32 3.02
N ILE A 14 -9.47 -9.56 4.32
CA ILE A 14 -8.23 -9.17 5.01
C ILE A 14 -7.35 -10.42 5.18
N GLY A 15 -6.23 -10.47 4.46
CA GLY A 15 -5.29 -11.59 4.55
C GLY A 15 -4.79 -11.83 5.98
N GLN A 16 -5.13 -12.99 6.54
CA GLN A 16 -4.73 -13.46 7.88
C GLN A 16 -3.28 -13.97 7.90
N ARG A 17 -2.35 -13.29 7.22
CA ARG A 17 -0.95 -13.76 7.20
C ARG A 17 -0.32 -13.56 8.58
N PRO A 18 0.27 -14.62 9.17
CA PRO A 18 0.95 -14.49 10.45
C PRO A 18 2.15 -13.54 10.31
N PHE A 19 2.58 -12.97 11.43
CA PHE A 19 3.80 -12.17 11.48
C PHE A 19 4.99 -13.01 11.00
N GLN A 20 5.69 -12.52 9.99
CA GLN A 20 6.90 -13.14 9.47
C GLN A 20 8.12 -12.42 10.04
N SER A 21 8.84 -13.07 10.96
CA SER A 21 10.02 -12.50 11.63
C SER A 21 11.10 -12.08 10.65
N HIS A 22 11.33 -12.85 9.58
CA HIS A 22 12.32 -12.53 8.56
C HIS A 22 12.01 -11.25 7.77
N LEU A 23 10.74 -10.80 7.71
CA LEU A 23 10.38 -9.53 7.08
C LEU A 23 10.65 -8.32 7.98
N LYS A 24 10.76 -8.53 9.30
CA LYS A 24 11.04 -7.51 10.30
C LYS A 24 11.98 -8.06 11.37
N PRO A 25 13.25 -8.33 11.02
CA PRO A 25 14.22 -8.92 11.95
C PRO A 25 14.50 -8.02 13.16
N TYR A 26 14.27 -6.71 13.03
CA TYR A 26 14.40 -5.72 14.12
C TYR A 26 13.23 -5.73 15.12
N TRP A 27 12.26 -6.65 14.98
CA TRP A 27 11.09 -6.74 15.86
C TRP A 27 11.39 -7.52 17.15
N ASP A 28 12.05 -6.85 18.08
CA ASP A 28 12.50 -7.40 19.37
C ASP A 28 11.40 -7.48 20.44
N SER A 29 11.76 -8.01 21.62
CA SER A 29 10.87 -8.11 22.79
C SER A 29 10.41 -6.74 23.30
N GLY A 30 11.29 -5.73 23.27
CA GLY A 30 10.94 -4.37 23.67
C GLY A 30 9.85 -3.77 22.79
N LEU A 31 9.97 -3.91 21.47
CA LEU A 31 8.98 -3.43 20.52
C LEU A 31 7.66 -4.20 20.60
N ARG A 32 7.72 -5.51 20.90
CA ARG A 32 6.52 -6.31 21.21
C ARG A 32 5.78 -5.76 22.43
N GLU A 33 6.49 -5.35 23.47
CA GLU A 33 5.88 -4.79 24.68
C GLU A 33 5.22 -3.43 24.40
N TYR A 34 5.92 -2.51 23.73
CA TYR A 34 5.31 -1.25 23.28
C TYR A 34 4.07 -1.47 22.41
N HIS A 35 4.11 -2.46 21.51
CA HIS A 35 2.97 -2.82 20.67
C HIS A 35 1.81 -3.39 21.50
N LYS A 36 2.09 -4.24 22.49
CA LYS A 36 1.10 -4.79 23.42
C LYS A 36 0.43 -3.68 24.23
N GLN A 37 1.20 -2.76 24.79
CA GLN A 37 0.68 -1.60 25.52
C GLN A 37 -0.17 -0.69 24.62
N MET A 38 0.30 -0.38 23.41
CA MET A 38 -0.48 0.42 22.47
C MET A 38 -1.82 -0.25 22.13
N ARG A 39 -1.85 -1.57 21.91
CA ARG A 39 -3.09 -2.32 21.66
C ARG A 39 -4.01 -2.31 22.88
N TYR A 40 -3.45 -2.48 24.08
CA TYR A 40 -4.19 -2.41 25.34
C TYR A 40 -4.89 -1.06 25.50
N PHE A 41 -4.16 0.06 25.42
CA PHE A 41 -4.76 1.39 25.54
C PHE A 41 -5.72 1.73 24.41
N ARG A 42 -5.47 1.24 23.18
CA ARG A 42 -6.43 1.36 22.09
C ARG A 42 -7.75 0.66 22.42
N SER A 43 -7.69 -0.52 23.04
CA SER A 43 -8.89 -1.25 23.47
C SER A 43 -9.68 -0.45 24.51
N GLN A 44 -9.00 0.08 25.53
CA GLN A 44 -9.63 0.93 26.56
C GLN A 44 -10.27 2.19 25.96
N TRP A 45 -9.56 2.89 25.06
CA TRP A 45 -10.10 4.04 24.34
C TRP A 45 -11.32 3.69 23.48
N CYS A 46 -11.33 2.53 22.81
CA CYS A 46 -12.49 2.05 22.07
C CYS A 46 -13.67 1.74 22.98
N ARG A 47 -13.44 1.13 24.16
CA ARG A 47 -14.47 0.83 25.15
C ARG A 47 -15.10 2.10 25.74
N ALA A 48 -14.32 3.17 25.90
CA ALA A 48 -14.79 4.48 26.35
C ALA A 48 -15.56 5.28 25.27
N ALA A 49 -16.00 4.66 24.17
CA ALA A 49 -16.65 5.31 23.02
C ALA A 49 -15.76 6.28 22.22
N ARG A 50 -14.44 6.08 22.23
CA ARG A 50 -13.46 6.81 21.42
C ARG A 50 -13.48 8.34 21.62
N PRO A 51 -13.39 8.81 22.87
CA PRO A 51 -13.40 10.24 23.19
C PRO A 51 -12.24 10.96 22.49
N ARG A 52 -12.45 12.21 22.07
CA ARG A 52 -11.44 13.03 21.34
C ARG A 52 -10.91 14.21 22.15
N ASN A 53 -11.45 14.45 23.35
CA ASN A 53 -11.04 15.51 24.24
C ASN A 53 -9.65 15.21 24.85
N LYS A 54 -8.81 16.23 24.93
CA LYS A 54 -7.47 16.12 25.52
C LYS A 54 -7.47 15.96 27.04
N THR A 55 -8.62 16.18 27.69
CA THR A 55 -8.82 16.00 29.12
C THR A 55 -9.13 14.55 29.49
N ASN A 56 -9.52 13.72 28.52
CA ASN A 56 -9.84 12.32 28.78
C ASN A 56 -8.58 11.45 28.86
N THR A 57 -8.49 10.70 29.95
CA THR A 57 -7.35 9.85 30.29
C THR A 57 -7.15 8.73 29.27
N GLU A 58 -8.21 8.06 28.81
CA GLU A 58 -8.12 6.95 27.85
C GLU A 58 -7.58 7.42 26.50
N TYR A 59 -8.04 8.58 26.01
CA TYR A 59 -7.53 9.22 24.81
C TYR A 59 -6.04 9.56 24.95
N MET A 60 -5.66 10.24 26.04
CA MET A 60 -4.28 10.66 26.25
C MET A 60 -3.33 9.46 26.41
N SER A 61 -3.71 8.44 27.18
CA SER A 61 -2.94 7.21 27.36
C SER A 61 -2.71 6.47 26.04
N TYR A 62 -3.77 6.33 25.21
CA TYR A 62 -3.62 5.72 23.88
C TYR A 62 -2.70 6.55 22.97
N LYS A 63 -2.84 7.88 22.94
CA LYS A 63 -2.02 8.74 22.10
C LYS A 63 -0.55 8.72 22.51
N THR A 64 -0.27 8.69 23.81
CA THR A 64 1.08 8.54 24.36
C THR A 64 1.67 7.18 23.98
N ALA A 65 0.99 6.08 24.28
CA ALA A 65 1.47 4.74 23.92
C ALA A 65 1.70 4.57 22.41
N LYS A 66 0.82 5.14 21.57
CA LYS A 66 0.99 5.15 20.11
C LYS A 66 2.22 5.94 19.67
N ARG A 67 2.49 7.09 20.31
CA ARG A 67 3.68 7.90 20.03
C ARG A 67 4.95 7.14 20.42
N ASP A 68 4.95 6.51 21.58
CA ASP A 68 6.11 5.80 22.13
C ASP A 68 6.43 4.56 21.29
N PHE A 69 5.42 3.77 20.92
CA PHE A 69 5.57 2.68 19.95
C PHE A 69 6.15 3.18 18.61
N ARG A 70 5.64 4.29 18.05
CA ARG A 70 6.16 4.85 16.79
C ARG A 70 7.61 5.35 16.91
N ARG A 71 8.01 5.83 18.09
CA ARG A 71 9.39 6.25 18.36
C ARG A 71 10.30 5.02 18.45
N ALA A 72 9.93 4.03 19.26
CA ALA A 72 10.66 2.78 19.41
C ALA A 72 10.79 2.04 18.06
N HIS A 73 9.71 1.93 17.29
CA HIS A 73 9.70 1.29 15.99
C HIS A 73 10.66 1.96 15.01
N ARG A 74 10.62 3.31 14.93
CA ARG A 74 11.54 4.06 14.05
C ARG A 74 12.99 3.91 14.49
N LYS A 75 13.26 3.90 15.80
CA LYS A 75 14.59 3.67 16.35
C LYS A 75 15.12 2.27 15.96
N ALA A 76 14.34 1.22 16.19
CA ALA A 76 14.71 -0.16 15.87
C ALA A 76 14.93 -0.35 14.35
N ALA A 77 14.00 0.13 13.52
CA ALA A 77 14.12 0.04 12.07
C ALA A 77 15.35 0.81 11.55
N ASN A 78 15.62 2.01 12.08
CA ASN A 78 16.79 2.79 11.68
C ASN A 78 18.09 2.14 12.17
N GLY A 79 18.13 1.62 13.40
CA GLY A 79 19.29 0.91 13.92
C GLY A 79 19.64 -0.31 13.08
N HIS A 80 18.64 -1.11 12.71
CA HIS A 80 18.86 -2.24 11.80
C HIS A 80 19.34 -1.81 10.42
N ARG A 81 18.77 -0.73 9.85
CA ARG A 81 19.25 -0.17 8.57
C ARG A 81 20.70 0.32 8.65
N MET A 82 21.09 0.96 9.76
CA MET A 82 22.46 1.43 9.98
C MET A 82 23.42 0.26 10.12
N GLN A 83 23.05 -0.77 10.88
CA GLN A 83 23.85 -2.00 11.02
C GLN A 83 24.10 -2.66 9.66
N LEU A 84 23.03 -2.82 8.88
CA LEU A 84 23.09 -3.33 7.53
C LEU A 84 24.01 -2.49 6.61
N ASN A 85 24.00 -1.16 6.72
CA ASN A 85 24.92 -0.32 5.94
C ASN A 85 26.36 -0.50 6.38
N ARG A 86 26.61 -0.54 7.69
CA ARG A 86 27.94 -0.79 8.25
C ARG A 86 28.52 -2.12 7.77
N GLU A 87 27.73 -3.18 7.73
CA GLU A 87 28.16 -4.48 7.20
C GLU A 87 28.58 -4.42 5.73
N ILE A 88 27.90 -3.60 4.91
CA ILE A 88 28.29 -3.35 3.52
C ILE A 88 29.62 -2.60 3.47
N ASP A 89 29.77 -1.54 4.27
CA ASP A 89 30.97 -0.72 4.30
C ASP A 89 32.19 -1.56 4.73
N GLU A 90 32.06 -2.36 5.78
CA GLU A 90 33.09 -3.30 6.24
C GLU A 90 33.40 -4.37 5.17
N SER A 91 32.38 -4.86 4.46
CA SER A 91 32.59 -5.84 3.38
C SER A 91 33.30 -5.22 2.16
N ALA A 92 33.12 -3.93 1.91
CA ALA A 92 33.81 -3.23 0.83
C ALA A 92 35.32 -3.21 1.03
N GLU A 93 35.77 -3.15 2.29
CA GLU A 93 37.19 -3.12 2.67
C GLU A 93 37.81 -4.52 2.73
N MET A 94 37.04 -5.54 3.16
CA MET A 94 37.56 -6.89 3.40
C MET A 94 37.34 -7.87 2.24
N ASN A 95 36.18 -7.83 1.56
CA ASN A 95 35.83 -8.80 0.52
C ASN A 95 34.87 -8.22 -0.53
N THR A 96 35.44 -7.84 -1.67
CA THR A 96 34.70 -7.30 -2.82
C THR A 96 33.55 -8.19 -3.30
N ASN A 97 33.68 -9.51 -3.22
CA ASN A 97 32.61 -10.43 -3.64
C ASN A 97 31.40 -10.35 -2.70
N ASP A 98 31.65 -10.30 -1.39
CA ASP A 98 30.57 -10.23 -0.40
C ASP A 98 29.89 -8.86 -0.40
N PHE A 99 30.64 -7.78 -0.64
CA PHE A 99 30.09 -6.46 -0.93
C PHE A 99 29.07 -6.51 -2.08
N TRP A 100 29.46 -7.04 -3.25
CA TRP A 100 28.56 -7.09 -4.40
C TRP A 100 27.36 -8.02 -4.19
N LYS A 101 27.53 -9.14 -3.47
CA LYS A 101 26.39 -9.99 -3.07
C LYS A 101 25.37 -9.20 -2.24
N GLN A 102 25.82 -8.47 -1.22
CA GLN A 102 24.95 -7.69 -0.34
C GLN A 102 24.26 -6.53 -1.07
N VAL A 103 25.00 -5.81 -1.94
CA VAL A 103 24.44 -4.75 -2.79
C VAL A 103 23.39 -5.30 -3.76
N ASN A 104 23.69 -6.41 -4.43
CA ASN A 104 22.79 -7.01 -5.40
C ASN A 104 21.53 -7.59 -4.74
N ALA A 105 21.64 -8.21 -3.57
CA ALA A 105 20.48 -8.69 -2.80
C ALA A 105 19.48 -7.56 -2.52
N ARG A 106 19.97 -6.36 -2.16
CA ARG A 106 19.10 -5.19 -1.94
C ARG A 106 18.50 -4.63 -3.23
N ARG A 107 19.27 -4.60 -4.32
CA ARG A 107 18.76 -4.22 -5.65
C ARG A 107 17.63 -5.15 -6.09
N MET A 108 17.76 -6.45 -5.87
CA MET A 108 16.71 -7.42 -6.22
C MET A 108 15.46 -7.26 -5.35
N ALA A 109 15.59 -6.97 -4.05
CA ALA A 109 14.46 -6.63 -3.20
C ALA A 109 13.69 -5.38 -3.72
N TYR A 110 14.42 -4.36 -4.19
CA TYR A 110 13.82 -3.19 -4.83
C TYR A 110 13.14 -3.51 -6.17
N LYS A 111 13.73 -4.37 -7.01
CA LYS A 111 13.10 -4.83 -8.27
C LYS A 111 11.87 -5.71 -8.04
N CYS A 112 11.88 -6.58 -7.03
CA CYS A 112 10.74 -7.42 -6.66
C CYS A 112 9.54 -6.57 -6.19
N ASN A 113 9.80 -5.47 -5.46
CA ASN A 113 8.78 -4.50 -5.08
C ASN A 113 8.23 -3.65 -6.23
N LYS A 114 8.78 -3.75 -7.45
CA LYS A 114 8.24 -3.11 -8.66
C LYS A 114 7.24 -3.97 -9.42
N SER A 115 6.97 -5.20 -8.98
CA SER A 115 5.83 -5.94 -9.52
C SER A 115 4.56 -5.33 -8.94
N THR A 116 4.16 -4.18 -9.48
CA THR A 116 2.80 -3.65 -9.30
C THR A 116 1.83 -4.75 -9.69
N SER A 117 0.79 -4.93 -8.89
CA SER A 117 -0.31 -5.83 -9.20
C SER A 117 -0.72 -5.62 -10.67
N GLY A 118 -0.63 -6.68 -11.48
CA GLY A 118 -0.96 -6.58 -12.89
C GLY A 118 -2.40 -6.09 -13.07
N ILE A 119 -2.62 -5.22 -14.05
CA ILE A 119 -3.95 -4.70 -14.36
C ILE A 119 -4.58 -5.65 -15.36
N LYS A 120 -5.81 -6.10 -15.04
CA LYS A 120 -6.56 -7.01 -15.89
C LYS A 120 -7.39 -6.19 -16.89
N PHE A 121 -7.12 -6.38 -18.18
CA PHE A 121 -7.95 -5.86 -19.28
C PHE A 121 -8.56 -7.07 -20.00
N GLY A 122 -9.89 -7.23 -19.92
CA GLY A 122 -10.55 -8.46 -20.40
C GLY A 122 -10.09 -9.69 -19.59
N GLU A 123 -9.59 -10.72 -20.27
CA GLU A 123 -9.04 -11.93 -19.62
C GLU A 123 -7.53 -11.87 -19.38
N ILE A 124 -6.83 -10.88 -19.94
CA ILE A 124 -5.37 -10.81 -19.94
C ILE A 124 -4.90 -9.89 -18.81
N VAL A 125 -3.84 -10.32 -18.10
CA VAL A 125 -3.22 -9.55 -17.02
C VAL A 125 -1.92 -8.92 -17.52
N HIS A 126 -1.90 -7.60 -17.56
CA HIS A 126 -0.78 -6.80 -18.03
C HIS A 126 0.06 -6.33 -16.84
N ARG A 127 1.38 -6.53 -16.89
CA ARG A 127 2.32 -6.17 -15.81
C ARG A 127 3.41 -5.18 -16.24
N ASP A 128 3.72 -5.12 -17.52
CA ASP A 128 4.70 -4.19 -18.05
C ASP A 128 4.08 -2.82 -18.33
N GLN A 129 4.85 -1.76 -18.12
CA GLN A 129 4.37 -0.38 -18.20
C GLN A 129 3.86 0.00 -19.59
N LYS A 130 4.53 -0.48 -20.65
CA LYS A 130 4.20 -0.14 -22.04
C LYS A 130 2.83 -0.69 -22.41
N SER A 131 2.64 -1.99 -22.21
CA SER A 131 1.39 -2.73 -22.35
C SER A 131 0.24 -2.11 -21.56
N ILE A 132 0.45 -1.77 -20.28
CA ILE A 132 -0.57 -1.10 -19.47
C ILE A 132 -0.97 0.25 -20.10
N THR A 133 -0.01 1.02 -20.59
CA THR A 133 -0.26 2.33 -21.21
C THR A 133 -1.04 2.19 -22.52
N GLU A 134 -0.67 1.22 -23.36
CA GLU A 134 -1.39 0.89 -24.60
C GLU A 134 -2.83 0.47 -24.33
N GLN A 135 -3.07 -0.38 -23.32
CA GLN A 135 -4.43 -0.81 -22.95
C GLN A 135 -5.30 0.33 -22.44
N TRP A 136 -4.74 1.29 -21.70
CA TRP A 136 -5.46 2.52 -21.33
C TRP A 136 -5.79 3.35 -22.57
N GLY A 137 -4.87 3.44 -23.53
CA GLY A 137 -5.11 4.07 -24.83
C GLY A 137 -6.33 3.48 -25.52
N PHE A 138 -6.36 2.16 -25.71
CA PHE A 138 -7.50 1.46 -26.33
C PHE A 138 -8.79 1.62 -25.53
N TYR A 139 -8.73 1.57 -24.20
CA TYR A 139 -9.90 1.75 -23.35
C TYR A 139 -10.55 3.13 -23.57
N PHE A 140 -9.76 4.20 -23.52
CA PHE A 140 -10.27 5.55 -23.72
C PHE A 140 -10.65 5.82 -25.17
N GLU A 141 -9.88 5.32 -26.13
CA GLU A 141 -10.25 5.37 -27.54
C GLU A 141 -11.61 4.74 -27.78
N ARG A 142 -11.88 3.56 -27.21
CA ARG A 142 -13.21 2.92 -27.30
C ARG A 142 -14.30 3.72 -26.58
N LEU A 143 -13.98 4.34 -25.44
CA LEU A 143 -14.95 5.14 -24.68
C LEU A 143 -15.38 6.40 -25.44
N TYR A 144 -14.45 7.01 -26.18
CA TYR A 144 -14.68 8.25 -26.93
C TYR A 144 -14.94 8.04 -28.42
N SER A 145 -14.74 6.82 -28.93
CA SER A 145 -15.16 6.45 -30.27
C SER A 145 -16.68 6.40 -30.31
N PRO A 146 -17.35 7.20 -31.17
CA PRO A 146 -18.79 7.15 -31.31
C PRO A 146 -19.20 5.73 -31.73
N SER A 147 -19.83 4.99 -30.83
CA SER A 147 -20.55 3.79 -31.25
C SER A 147 -21.74 4.25 -32.09
N ASN A 148 -21.91 3.70 -33.29
CA ASN A 148 -23.17 3.76 -34.04
C ASN A 148 -24.24 2.95 -33.29
N SER A 149 -24.54 3.36 -32.07
CA SER A 149 -25.61 2.83 -31.26
C SER A 149 -26.92 3.31 -31.91
N GLU A 150 -27.89 2.43 -32.00
CA GLU A 150 -29.25 2.73 -32.51
C GLU A 150 -29.96 3.86 -31.72
N HIS A 151 -29.41 4.22 -30.55
CA HIS A 151 -29.88 5.32 -29.69
C HIS A 151 -29.04 6.59 -29.78
N PHE A 152 -28.08 6.65 -30.70
CA PHE A 152 -27.34 7.88 -30.95
C PHE A 152 -28.23 8.86 -31.70
N ASP A 153 -28.42 10.07 -31.17
CA ASP A 153 -29.31 11.07 -31.78
C ASP A 153 -28.65 11.70 -33.00
N ASP A 154 -28.83 11.02 -34.15
CA ASP A 154 -28.33 11.50 -35.43
C ASP A 154 -28.97 12.84 -35.83
N LYS A 155 -30.15 13.19 -35.30
CA LYS A 155 -30.76 14.51 -35.57
C LYS A 155 -29.94 15.65 -34.96
N TRP A 156 -29.37 15.45 -33.77
CA TRP A 156 -28.49 16.45 -33.15
C TRP A 156 -27.17 16.57 -33.91
N ARG A 157 -26.59 15.45 -34.34
CA ARG A 157 -25.38 15.43 -35.17
C ARG A 157 -25.60 16.21 -36.46
N ASP A 158 -26.68 15.91 -37.19
CA ASP A 158 -27.02 16.54 -38.47
C ASP A 158 -27.26 18.04 -38.31
N HIS A 159 -27.94 18.46 -37.24
CA HIS A 159 -28.18 19.87 -36.92
C HIS A 159 -26.88 20.66 -36.69
N VAL A 160 -25.93 20.10 -35.94
CA VAL A 160 -24.61 20.72 -35.68
C VAL A 160 -23.79 20.75 -36.97
N SER A 161 -23.78 19.67 -37.76
CA SER A 161 -23.04 19.62 -39.02
C SER A 161 -23.56 20.61 -40.07
N GLN A 162 -24.87 20.81 -40.17
CA GLN A 162 -25.45 21.84 -41.06
C GLN A 162 -25.10 23.25 -40.60
N SER A 163 -25.16 23.51 -39.29
CA SER A 163 -24.84 24.83 -38.74
C SER A 163 -23.36 25.20 -38.93
N CYS A 164 -22.45 24.22 -38.92
CA CYS A 164 -21.03 24.42 -39.22
C CYS A 164 -20.71 24.52 -40.72
N ALA A 165 -21.58 24.04 -41.61
CA ALA A 165 -21.38 24.11 -43.07
C ALA A 165 -21.91 25.43 -43.69
N THR A 166 -22.75 26.16 -42.96
CA THR A 166 -23.31 27.47 -43.37
C THR A 166 -22.60 28.67 -42.73
N ALA A 167 -21.45 28.47 -42.11
CA ALA A 167 -20.54 29.52 -41.64
C ALA A 167 -19.30 29.59 -42.54
#